data_AF-A0A0C1JPW6-F1
#
_entry.id   AF-A0A0C1JPW6-F1
#
_cell.length_a   1.000
_cell.length_b   1.000
_cell.length_c   1.000
_cell.angle_alpha   90.00
_cell.angle_beta   90.00
_cell.angle_gamma   90.00
#
_symmetry.space_group_name_H-M   'P 1'
#
loop_
_entity.id
_entity.type
_entity.pdbx_description
1 polymer ?
#
loop_
_entity_poly.entity_id
_entity_poly.type
_entity_poly.pdbx_seq_one_letter_code
_entity_poly.pdbx_strand_id
1 'polypeptide(L)'
;MSCYCLSLLQAFHLVEVELTCHQWKNLAHDETLWKNLYQKHFEIYGPDEGPFKESYFAAHRVKREHEKLMAFLGSIKHVHNLELAKCIGLP
;
A
#
# COMPACT_ATOMS: atom_id res chain seq x y z
N MET A 1 -2.89 14.17 -1.10
CA MET A 1 -3.24 12.76 -1.36
C MET A 1 -3.44 12.56 -2.87
N SER A 2 -2.40 12.35 -3.69
CA SER A 2 -2.66 12.12 -5.13
C SER A 2 -1.70 11.18 -5.86
N CYS A 3 -0.39 11.14 -5.56
CA CYS A 3 0.52 10.30 -6.36
C CYS A 3 0.46 8.79 -6.05
N TYR A 4 0.32 8.41 -4.77
CA TYR A 4 0.35 7.00 -4.35
C TYR A 4 -0.89 6.20 -4.83
N CYS A 5 -2.07 6.83 -4.79
CA CYS A 5 -3.33 6.19 -5.20
C CYS A 5 -3.38 5.95 -6.72
N LEU A 6 -2.85 6.88 -7.52
CA LEU A 6 -2.85 6.77 -8.99
C LEU A 6 -1.95 5.63 -9.48
N SER A 7 -0.76 5.49 -8.88
CA SER A 7 0.16 4.41 -9.25
C SER A 7 -0.24 3.05 -8.67
N LEU A 8 -1.01 3.02 -7.58
CA LEU A 8 -1.68 1.80 -7.11
C LEU A 8 -2.76 1.32 -8.07
N LEU A 9 -3.62 2.23 -8.54
CA LEU A 9 -4.59 1.92 -9.59
C LEU A 9 -3.88 1.34 -10.82
N GLN A 10 -2.75 1.92 -11.24
CA GLN A 10 -1.95 1.39 -12.36
C GLN A 10 -1.48 -0.05 -12.13
N ALA A 11 -0.98 -0.39 -10.94
CA ALA A 11 -0.54 -1.76 -10.63
C ALA A 11 -1.70 -2.77 -10.64
N PHE A 12 -2.88 -2.40 -10.12
CA PHE A 12 -4.07 -3.25 -10.16
C PHE A 12 -4.62 -3.41 -11.58
N HIS A 13 -4.64 -2.35 -12.38
CA HIS A 13 -5.00 -2.43 -13.80
C HIS A 13 -4.04 -3.32 -14.58
N LEU A 14 -2.74 -3.30 -14.27
CA LEU A 14 -1.76 -4.22 -14.86
C LEU A 14 -2.08 -5.70 -14.58
N VAL A 15 -2.56 -6.03 -13.37
CA VAL A 15 -2.99 -7.39 -13.00
C VAL A 15 -4.31 -7.77 -13.67
N GLU A 16 -5.29 -6.86 -13.75
CA GLU A 16 -6.54 -7.10 -14.50
C GLU A 16 -6.28 -7.31 -15.99
N VAL A 17 -5.32 -6.57 -16.56
CA VAL A 17 -4.94 -6.68 -17.97
C VAL A 17 -4.18 -7.99 -18.24
N GLU A 18 -3.36 -8.47 -17.31
CA GLU A 18 -2.72 -9.80 -17.35
C GLU A 18 -3.75 -10.93 -17.50
N LEU A 19 -4.89 -10.81 -16.82
CA LEU A 19 -5.99 -11.78 -16.85
C LEU A 19 -6.84 -11.70 -18.12
N THR A 20 -6.84 -10.57 -18.83
CA THR A 20 -7.77 -10.30 -19.94
C THR A 20 -7.14 -10.30 -21.33
N CYS A 21 -5.81 -10.17 -21.48
CA CYS A 21 -5.18 -10.15 -22.81
C CYS A 21 -3.77 -10.80 -22.87
N HIS A 22 -3.61 -11.78 -23.77
CA HIS A 22 -2.37 -12.56 -23.93
C HIS A 22 -1.12 -11.73 -24.28
N GLN A 23 -1.27 -10.63 -25.01
CA GLN A 23 -0.16 -9.76 -25.40
C GLN A 23 0.40 -8.94 -24.23
N TRP A 24 -0.43 -8.66 -23.23
CA TRP A 24 -0.05 -7.86 -22.07
C TRP A 24 0.47 -8.69 -20.91
N LYS A 25 0.30 -10.02 -20.97
CA LYS A 25 0.91 -10.97 -20.04
C LYS A 25 2.42 -10.77 -19.93
N ASN A 26 3.09 -10.46 -21.03
CA ASN A 26 4.54 -10.20 -21.04
C ASN A 26 4.90 -8.89 -20.29
N LEU A 27 4.06 -7.87 -20.39
CA LEU A 27 4.26 -6.59 -19.69
C LEU A 27 4.02 -6.71 -18.18
N ALA A 28 3.03 -7.52 -17.77
CA ALA A 28 2.73 -7.79 -16.37
C ALA A 28 3.74 -8.72 -15.66
N HIS A 29 4.66 -9.32 -16.43
CA HIS A 29 5.80 -10.09 -15.93
C HIS A 29 7.14 -9.33 -16.07
N ASP A 30 7.11 -8.06 -16.51
CA ASP A 30 8.32 -7.26 -16.64
C ASP A 30 8.86 -6.87 -15.25
N GLU A 31 9.93 -7.53 -14.82
CA GLU A 31 10.60 -7.28 -13.54
C GLU A 31 11.16 -5.85 -13.43
N THR A 32 11.52 -5.21 -14.55
CA THR A 32 11.99 -3.82 -14.55
C THR A 32 10.85 -2.87 -14.21
N LEU A 33 9.64 -3.13 -14.74
CA LEU A 33 8.43 -2.39 -14.40
C LEU A 33 8.11 -2.51 -12.91
N TRP A 34 8.12 -3.73 -12.36
CA TRP A 34 7.84 -3.97 -10.95
C TRP A 34 8.90 -3.38 -10.03
N LYS A 35 10.18 -3.43 -10.39
CA LYS A 35 11.27 -2.76 -9.66
C LYS A 35 11.06 -1.26 -9.58
N ASN A 36 10.70 -0.62 -10.69
CA ASN A 36 10.43 0.82 -10.75
C ASN A 36 9.22 1.20 -9.89
N LEU A 37 8.14 0.40 -9.95
CA LEU A 37 6.96 0.58 -9.10
C LEU A 37 7.29 0.41 -7.62
N TYR A 38 8.10 -0.59 -7.27
CA TYR A 38 8.56 -0.83 -5.91
C TYR A 38 9.34 0.36 -5.36
N GLN A 39 10.38 0.80 -6.07
CA GLN A 39 11.19 1.95 -5.66
C GLN A 39 10.35 3.22 -5.48
N LYS A 40 9.43 3.48 -6.42
CA LYS A 40 8.53 4.64 -6.36
C LYS A 40 7.58 4.62 -5.16
N HIS A 41 7.15 3.45 -4.69
CA HIS A 41 6.11 3.32 -3.67
C HIS A 41 6.65 3.16 -2.25
N PHE A 42 7.86 2.63 -2.12
CA PHE A 42 8.39 2.21 -0.83
C PHE A 42 9.68 2.94 -0.44
N GLU A 43 10.30 3.76 -1.32
CA GLU A 43 11.49 4.63 -1.10
C GLU A 43 12.73 3.98 -0.46
N ILE A 44 12.63 2.73 -0.02
CA ILE A 44 13.64 1.93 0.66
C ILE A 44 14.30 1.06 -0.40
N TYR A 45 15.62 0.83 -0.26
CA TYR A 45 16.38 -0.17 -1.00
C TYR A 45 15.51 -1.41 -1.22
N GLY A 46 15.04 -1.58 -2.46
CA GLY A 46 14.31 -2.77 -2.86
C GLY A 46 15.24 -3.98 -2.75
N PRO A 47 14.67 -5.20 -2.78
CA PRO A 47 15.51 -6.40 -2.76
C PRO A 47 16.57 -6.31 -3.87
N ASP A 48 17.81 -6.66 -3.55
CA ASP A 48 18.94 -6.55 -4.49
C ASP A 48 18.69 -7.40 -5.76
N GLU A 49 17.94 -8.50 -5.61
CA GLU A 49 17.47 -9.37 -6.69
C GLU A 49 16.00 -9.74 -6.54
N GLY A 50 15.37 -10.03 -7.69
CA GLY A 50 13.94 -10.34 -7.79
C GLY A 50 13.51 -11.62 -7.07
N PRO A 51 12.19 -11.83 -6.94
CA PRO A 51 11.19 -11.24 -7.84
C PRO A 51 10.48 -10.00 -7.24
N PHE A 52 10.45 -8.91 -8.03
CA PHE A 52 10.00 -7.59 -7.62
C PHE A 52 8.48 -7.48 -7.53
N LYS A 53 7.74 -8.25 -8.33
CA LYS A 53 6.27 -8.29 -8.32
C LYS A 53 5.74 -8.77 -6.98
N GLU A 54 6.20 -9.93 -6.51
CA GLU A 54 5.81 -10.52 -5.23
C GLU A 54 6.25 -9.62 -4.08
N SER A 55 7.47 -9.10 -4.16
CA SER A 55 8.01 -8.15 -3.18
C SER A 55 7.14 -6.89 -3.07
N TYR A 56 6.66 -6.36 -4.20
CA TYR A 56 5.74 -5.22 -4.24
C TYR A 56 4.43 -5.51 -3.52
N PHE A 57 3.79 -6.64 -3.79
CA PHE A 57 2.53 -7.00 -3.14
C PHE A 57 2.71 -7.30 -1.65
N ALA A 58 3.82 -7.94 -1.25
CA ALA A 58 4.15 -8.19 0.14
C ALA A 58 4.34 -6.87 0.92
N ALA A 59 5.17 -5.96 0.40
CA ALA A 59 5.39 -4.65 1.00
C ALA A 59 4.10 -3.83 1.10
N HIS A 60 3.27 -3.87 0.04
CA HIS A 60 1.97 -3.20 0.04
C HIS A 60 1.04 -3.75 1.14
N ARG A 61 1.00 -5.08 1.32
CA ARG A 61 0.18 -5.70 2.37
C ARG A 61 0.62 -5.25 3.77
N VAL A 62 1.92 -5.29 4.05
CA VAL A 62 2.48 -4.86 5.35
C VAL A 62 2.13 -3.39 5.63
N LYS A 63 2.31 -2.51 4.64
CA LYS A 63 1.96 -1.09 4.77
C LYS A 63 0.48 -0.90 5.10
N ARG A 64 -0.42 -1.60 4.39
CA ARG A 64 -1.86 -1.52 4.61
C ARG A 64 -2.26 -2.04 6.00
N GLU A 65 -1.64 -3.11 6.47
CA GLU A 65 -1.87 -3.65 7.82
C GLU A 65 -1.39 -2.65 8.89
N HIS A 66 -0.24 -2.01 8.69
CA HIS A 66 0.27 -0.95 9.55
C HIS A 66 -0.66 0.27 9.60
N GLU A 67 -1.13 0.76 8.45
CA GLU A 67 -2.08 1.87 8.37
C GLU A 67 -3.39 1.58 9.12
N LYS A 68 -3.92 0.35 8.99
CA LYS A 68 -5.09 -0.09 9.76
C LYS A 68 -4.84 -0.09 11.25
N LEU A 69 -3.69 -0.60 11.70
CA LEU A 69 -3.31 -0.62 13.10
C LEU A 69 -3.16 0.79 13.66
N MET A 70 -2.51 1.70 12.93
CA MET A 70 -2.36 3.10 13.34
C MET A 70 -3.70 3.83 13.39
N ALA A 71 -4.60 3.58 12.44
CA ALA A 71 -5.96 4.12 12.47
C ALA A 71 -6.74 3.62 13.71
N PHE A 72 -6.62 2.33 14.04
CA PHE A 72 -7.24 1.75 15.23
C PHE A 72 -6.66 2.30 16.54
N LEU A 73 -5.33 2.46 16.65
CA LEU A 73 -4.72 3.11 17.80
C LEU A 73 -5.14 4.57 17.93
N GLY A 74 -5.26 5.27 16.80
CA GLY A 74 -5.79 6.63 16.73
C GLY A 74 -7.24 6.72 17.24
N SER A 75 -8.09 5.75 16.89
CA SER A 75 -9.48 5.72 17.36
C SER A 75 -9.58 5.41 18.86
N ILE A 76 -8.76 4.49 19.39
CA ILE A 76 -8.69 4.24 20.84
C ILE A 76 -8.29 5.51 21.58
N LYS A 77 -7.25 6.19 21.13
CA LYS A 77 -6.80 7.45 21.74
C LYS A 77 -7.90 8.51 21.72
N HIS A 78 -8.64 8.60 20.62
CA HIS A 78 -9.76 9.53 20.51
C HIS A 78 -10.90 9.20 21.49
N VAL A 79 -11.28 7.92 21.59
CA VAL A 79 -12.31 7.45 22.54
C VAL A 79 -11.90 7.73 23.99
N HIS A 80 -10.67 7.37 24.36
CA HIS A 80 -10.16 7.59 25.71
C HIS A 80 -10.11 9.09 26.08
N ASN A 81 -9.71 9.94 25.13
CA ASN A 81 -9.72 11.38 25.33
C ASN A 81 -11.16 11.93 25.49
N LEU A 82 -12.12 11.39 24.74
CA LEU A 82 -13.53 11.76 24.86
C LEU A 82 -14.13 11.32 26.20
N GLU A 83 -13.80 10.13 26.68
CA GLU A 83 -14.22 9.64 28.00
C GLU A 83 -13.60 10.47 29.13
N LEU A 84 -12.32 10.81 29.03
CA LEU A 84 -11.66 11.70 29.99
C LEU A 84 -12.30 13.09 30.00
N ALA A 85 -12.60 13.68 28.84
CA ALA A 85 -13.26 14.98 28.73
C ALA A 85 -14.63 14.98 29.45
N LYS A 86 -15.43 13.92 29.26
CA LYS A 86 -16.70 13.72 29.97
C LYS A 86 -16.51 13.65 31.50
N CYS A 87 -15.49 12.93 31.97
CA CYS A 87 -15.23 12.77 33.41
C CYS A 87 -14.81 14.09 34.10
N ILE A 88 -14.18 15.01 33.37
CA ILE A 88 -13.72 16.31 33.90
C ILE A 88 -14.64 17.48 33.52
N GLY A 89 -15.80 17.21 32.91
CA GLY A 89 -16.82 18.22 32.60
C GLY A 89 -16.44 19.19 31.49
N LEU A 90 -15.50 18.83 30.62
CA LEU A 90 -15.22 19.57 29.39
C LEU A 90 -16.21 19.13 28.29
N PRO A 91 -16.69 20.05 27.43
CA PRO A 91 -17.60 19.72 26.34
C PRO A 91 -16.99 18.71 25.35
#